data_AF-A0AB36SEX3-F1
#
_entry.id   AF-A0AB36SEX3-F1
#
_cell.length_a   1.000
_cell.length_b   1.000
_cell.length_c   1.000
_cell.angle_alpha   90.00
_cell.angle_beta   90.00
_cell.angle_gamma   90.00
#
_symmetry.space_group_name_H-M   'P 1'
#
loop_
_entity.id
_entity.type
_entity.pdbx_description
1 polymer ?
#
loop_
_entity_poly.entity_id
_entity_poly.type
_entity_poly.pdbx_seq_one_letter_code
_entity_poly.pdbx_strand_id
1 'polypeptide(L)'
;MRGPTHVAAGAASALIAHNYAGIGDDPYLLTATSIIGALIPDICHQGSTLGRKIPILSWGINKTFGHRTITHSLIFLFGITALL
;
A
#
# COMPACT_ATOMS: atom_id res chain seq x y z
N MET A 1 -11.79 0.06 -3.68
CA MET A 1 -11.15 1.22 -3.01
C MET A 1 -12.08 2.43 -3.07
N ARG A 2 -12.15 3.25 -2.01
CA ARG A 2 -12.84 4.56 -2.03
C ARG A 2 -11.78 5.66 -1.89
N GLY A 3 -11.50 6.39 -2.98
CA GLY A 3 -10.39 7.37 -3.05
C GLY A 3 -10.24 8.28 -1.82
N PRO A 4 -11.30 8.99 -1.38
CA PRO A 4 -11.22 9.90 -0.23
C PRO A 4 -10.77 9.22 1.07
N THR A 5 -11.21 7.98 1.31
CA THR A 5 -10.83 7.23 2.52
C THR A 5 -9.35 6.85 2.52
N HIS A 6 -8.78 6.55 1.35
CA HIS A 6 -7.36 6.21 1.23
C HIS A 6 -6.48 7.46 1.35
N VAL A 7 -6.91 8.60 0.81
CA VAL A 7 -6.24 9.89 1.01
C VAL A 7 -6.20 10.25 2.50
N ALA A 8 -7.35 10.19 3.18
CA ALA A 8 -7.43 10.48 4.60
C ALA A 8 -6.56 9.53 5.44
N ALA A 9 -6.61 8.22 5.16
CA ALA A 9 -5.79 7.23 5.86
C ALA A 9 -4.29 7.42 5.61
N GLY A 10 -3.87 7.70 4.37
CA GLY A 10 -2.47 7.94 4.02
C GLY A 10 -1.93 9.20 4.71
N ALA A 11 -2.70 10.29 4.70
CA ALA A 11 -2.34 11.52 5.39
C ALA A 11 -2.24 11.30 6.91
N ALA A 12 -3.26 10.70 7.52
CA ALA A 12 -3.27 10.44 8.96
C ALA A 12 -2.08 9.57 9.40
N SER A 13 -1.77 8.51 8.64
CA SER A 13 -0.66 7.60 8.94
C SER A 13 0.70 8.32 8.86
N ALA A 14 0.90 9.19 7.87
CA ALA A 14 2.13 9.99 7.73
C ALA A 14 2.34 10.95 8.91
N LEU A 15 1.30 11.68 9.30
CA LEU A 15 1.37 12.58 10.45
C LEU A 15 1.65 11.81 11.74
N ILE A 16 1.02 10.66 11.96
CA ILE A 16 1.29 9.82 13.13
C ILE A 16 2.75 9.34 13.13
N ALA A 17 3.24 8.84 11.98
CA ALA A 17 4.60 8.34 11.86
C ALA A 17 5.65 9.45 12.12
N HIS A 18 5.45 10.65 11.60
CA HIS A 18 6.36 11.77 11.84
C HIS A 18 6.36 12.21 13.31
N ASN A 19 5.18 12.47 13.88
CA ASN A 19 5.07 13.10 15.21
C ASN A 19 5.40 12.14 16.36
N TYR A 20 5.14 10.83 16.20
CA TYR A 20 5.28 9.86 17.29
C TYR A 20 6.38 8.83 17.09
N ALA A 21 6.79 8.56 15.84
CA ALA A 21 7.85 7.60 15.54
C ALA A 21 9.12 8.27 15.01
N GLY A 22 9.13 9.59 14.80
CA GLY A 22 10.28 10.33 14.29
C GLY A 22 10.66 9.92 12.85
N ILE A 23 9.70 9.43 12.07
CA ILE A 23 9.94 8.97 10.70
C ILE A 23 9.77 10.14 9.72
N GLY A 24 10.75 10.33 8.83
CA GLY A 24 10.72 11.27 7.72
C GLY A 24 10.90 12.72 8.15
N ASP A 25 12.07 13.31 7.87
CA ASP A 25 12.43 14.66 8.32
C ASP A 25 11.51 15.76 7.78
N ASP A 26 11.03 15.60 6.55
CA ASP A 26 10.06 16.51 5.92
C ASP A 26 8.63 15.93 6.02
N PRO A 27 7.76 16.48 6.89
CA PRO A 27 6.40 15.99 7.06
C PRO A 27 5.54 16.19 5.81
N TYR A 28 5.82 17.20 4.98
CA TYR A 28 5.04 17.45 3.76
C TYR A 28 5.37 16.40 2.71
N LEU A 29 6.66 16.10 2.52
CA LEU A 29 7.10 15.08 1.58
C LEU A 29 6.61 13.68 2.01
N LEU A 30 6.72 13.35 3.30
CA LEU A 30 6.20 12.09 3.83
C LEU A 30 4.69 11.96 3.63
N THR A 31 3.94 13.05 3.89
CA THR A 31 2.48 13.06 3.71
C THR A 31 2.09 12.90 2.24
N ALA A 32 2.72 13.65 1.33
CA ALA A 32 2.44 13.56 -0.10
C ALA A 32 2.71 12.16 -0.66
N THR A 33 3.87 11.59 -0.34
CA THR A 33 4.25 10.24 -0.79
C THR A 33 3.34 9.16 -0.18
N SER A 34 2.93 9.30 1.09
CA SER A 34 2.00 8.37 1.73
C SER A 34 0.60 8.41 1.11
N ILE A 35 0.09 9.59 0.75
CA ILE A 35 -1.18 9.73 0.02
C ILE A 35 -1.09 9.05 -1.35
N ILE A 36 -0.01 9.31 -2.09
CA ILE A 36 0.21 8.70 -3.41
C ILE A 36 0.28 7.18 -3.28
N GLY A 37 1.04 6.67 -2.30
CA GLY A 37 1.15 5.24 -2.01
C GLY A 37 -0.19 4.60 -1.64
N ALA A 38 -0.98 5.24 -0.80
CA ALA A 38 -2.30 4.75 -0.38
C ALA A 38 -3.32 4.65 -1.52
N LEU A 39 -3.12 5.42 -2.60
CA LEU A 39 -3.94 5.40 -3.80
C LEU A 39 -3.52 4.35 -4.83
N ILE A 40 -2.39 3.66 -4.62
CA ILE A 40 -1.97 2.57 -5.51
C ILE A 40 -3.04 1.47 -5.48
N PRO A 41 -3.60 1.07 -6.63
CA PRO A 41 -4.62 0.04 -6.68
C PRO A 41 -4.05 -1.36 -6.42
N ASP A 42 -4.87 -2.24 -5.84
CA ASP A 42 -4.51 -3.62 -5.52
C ASP A 42 -3.79 -4.32 -6.70
N ILE A 43 -2.70 -5.04 -6.44
CA ILE A 43 -2.01 -5.83 -7.50
C ILE A 43 -2.51 -7.27 -7.56
N CYS A 44 -3.02 -7.80 -6.45
CA CYS A 44 -3.42 -9.19 -6.30
C CYS A 44 -4.85 -9.50 -6.78
N HIS A 45 -5.57 -8.54 -7.34
CA HIS A 45 -6.97 -8.73 -7.74
C HIS A 45 -7.17 -8.39 -9.21
N GLN A 46 -7.62 -9.37 -10.00
CA GLN A 46 -7.86 -9.19 -11.44
C GLN A 46 -8.89 -8.10 -11.75
N GLY A 47 -9.83 -7.80 -10.84
CA GLY A 47 -10.81 -6.73 -11.01
C GLY A 47 -10.31 -5.33 -10.65
N SER A 48 -9.07 -5.19 -10.18
CA SER A 48 -8.46 -3.90 -9.88
C SER A 48 -7.81 -3.28 -11.11
N THR A 49 -7.57 -1.97 -11.09
CA THR A 49 -6.93 -1.26 -12.22
C THR A 49 -5.52 -1.79 -12.51
N LEU A 50 -4.72 -2.08 -11.47
CA LEU A 50 -3.36 -2.60 -11.64
C LEU A 50 -3.36 -4.10 -11.94
N GLY A 51 -4.19 -4.88 -11.26
CA GLY A 51 -4.31 -6.31 -11.52
C GLY A 51 -4.85 -6.65 -12.92
N ARG A 52 -5.62 -5.76 -13.56
CA ARG A 52 -5.99 -5.87 -14.99
C ARG A 52 -4.82 -5.61 -15.93
N LYS A 53 -3.89 -4.72 -15.57
CA LYS A 53 -2.71 -4.42 -16.39
C LYS A 53 -1.68 -5.55 -16.36
N ILE A 54 -1.61 -6.28 -15.24
CA ILE A 54 -0.66 -7.39 -15.05
C ILE A 54 -1.43 -8.66 -14.64
N PRO A 55 -2.21 -9.26 -15.57
CA PRO A 55 -3.15 -10.35 -15.25
C PRO A 55 -2.44 -11.64 -14.78
N ILE A 56 -1.22 -11.91 -15.27
CA ILE A 56 -0.46 -13.11 -14.89
C ILE A 56 -0.11 -13.06 -13.40
N LEU A 57 0.39 -11.91 -12.93
CA LEU A 57 0.77 -11.72 -11.54
C LEU A 57 -0.45 -11.73 -10.62
N SER A 58 -1.50 -11.00 -11.01
CA SER A 58 -2.72 -10.92 -10.20
C SER A 58 -3.45 -12.25 -10.11
N TRP A 59 -3.46 -13.05 -11.18
CA TRP A 59 -3.96 -14.43 -11.17
C TRP A 59 -3.12 -15.33 -10.26
N GLY A 60 -1.79 -15.32 -10.42
CA GLY A 60 -0.88 -16.17 -9.65
C GLY A 60 -1.03 -15.94 -8.15
N ILE A 61 -0.94 -14.69 -7.70
CA ILE A 61 -1.07 -14.32 -6.28
C ILE A 61 -2.45 -14.71 -5.74
N ASN A 62 -3.52 -14.40 -6.48
CA ASN A 62 -4.87 -14.74 -6.03
C ASN A 62 -5.09 -16.26 -5.94
N LYS A 63 -4.51 -17.03 -6.86
CA LYS A 63 -4.67 -18.48 -6.87
C LYS A 63 -3.88 -19.16 -5.75
N THR A 64 -2.68 -18.67 -5.43
CA THR A 64 -1.83 -19.27 -4.40
C THR A 64 -2.18 -18.81 -2.99
N PHE A 65 -2.52 -17.53 -2.82
CA PHE A 65 -2.71 -16.94 -1.50
C PHE A 65 -4.13 -16.40 -1.26
N GLY A 66 -4.94 -16.18 -2.31
CA GLY A 66 -6.26 -15.57 -2.18
C GLY A 66 -6.24 -14.03 -2.23
N HIS A 67 -7.43 -13.42 -2.12
CA HIS A 67 -7.58 -11.97 -2.15
C HIS A 67 -7.22 -11.34 -0.79
N ARG A 68 -6.29 -10.37 -0.78
CA ARG A 68 -5.86 -9.56 0.40
C ARG A 68 -5.18 -10.35 1.53
N THR A 69 -4.54 -11.46 1.21
CA THR A 69 -3.77 -12.23 2.20
C THR A 69 -2.34 -11.71 2.30
N ILE A 70 -1.36 -12.37 1.69
CA ILE A 70 0.06 -12.04 1.89
C ILE A 70 0.35 -10.58 1.55
N THR A 71 -0.13 -10.06 0.42
CA THR A 71 0.15 -8.69 -0.02
C THR A 71 -0.41 -7.60 0.90
N HIS A 72 -1.28 -7.95 1.85
CA HIS A 72 -1.88 -7.03 2.82
C HIS A 72 -1.58 -7.46 4.28
N SER A 73 -0.56 -8.30 4.47
CA SER A 73 -0.08 -8.73 5.78
C SER A 73 1.07 -7.85 6.25
N LEU A 74 1.18 -7.66 7.57
CA LEU A 74 2.34 -6.97 8.17
C LEU A 74 3.65 -7.72 7.87
N ILE A 75 3.61 -9.05 7.79
CA ILE A 75 4.79 -9.87 7.45
C ILE A 75 5.33 -9.51 6.07
N PHE A 76 4.46 -9.36 5.08
CA PHE A 76 4.87 -8.96 3.74
C PHE A 76 5.41 -7.53 3.72
N LEU A 77 4.78 -6.61 4.46
CA LEU A 77 5.26 -5.24 4.60
C LEU A 77 6.69 -5.22 5.18
N PHE A 78 6.93 -5.91 6.30
CA PHE A 78 8.27 -5.97 6.90
C PHE A 78 9.28 -6.66 5.98
N GLY A 79 8.88 -7.73 5.30
CA GLY A 79 9.72 -8.46 4.37
C GLY A 79 10.19 -7.60 3.20
N ILE A 80 9.30 -6.81 2.59
CA ILE A 80 9.69 -5.94 1.47
C ILE A 80 10.49 -4.73 1.93
N THR A 81 10.20 -4.16 3.10
CA THR A 81 10.99 -3.05 3.65
C THR A 81 12.40 -3.48 4.06
N ALA A 82 12.59 -4.73 4.49
CA ALA A 82 13.91 -5.26 4.84
C ALA A 82 14.80 -5.53 3.62
N LEU A 83 14.23 -5.54 2.42
CA LEU A 83 14.96 -5.72 1.15
C LEU A 83 15.42 -4.39 0.52
N LEU A 84 14.98 -3.25 1.07
CA LEU A 84 15.35 -1.89 0.65
C LEU A 84 16.44 -1.33 1.57
#